data_AF-A0AAD5P966-F1
#
_entry.id   AF-A0AAD5P966-F1
#
_cell.length_a   1.000
_cell.length_b   1.000
_cell.length_c   1.000
_cell.angle_alpha   90.00
_cell.angle_beta   90.00
_cell.angle_gamma   90.00
#
_symmetry.space_group_name_H-M   'P 1'
#
loop_
_entity.id
_entity.type
_entity.pdbx_description
1 polymer ?
#
loop_
_entity_poly.entity_id
_entity_poly.type
_entity_poly.pdbx_seq_one_letter_code
_entity_poly.pdbx_strand_id
1 'polypeptide(L)'
;MHNWHATILGPPHSVHENRIYSLKIYCGESYPDAPPTVQFVSRINLPSVNPQNGKVEPSRLGCLAQWRRSYSLETVLTELRREMATIGRKLPQPAEGTSF
;
A
#
# COMPACT_ATOMS: atom_id res chain seq x y z
N MET A 1 -19.81 -2.76 -4.51
CA MET A 1 -18.69 -1.89 -4.93
C MET A 1 -17.40 -2.66 -4.72
N HIS A 2 -16.72 -3.08 -5.79
CA HIS A 2 -15.54 -3.96 -5.69
C HIS A 2 -14.22 -3.23 -5.92
N ASN A 3 -14.20 -2.16 -6.72
CA ASN A 3 -12.99 -1.43 -7.08
C ASN A 3 -12.95 -0.09 -6.37
N TRP A 4 -11.81 0.21 -5.75
CA TRP A 4 -11.56 1.46 -5.06
C TRP A 4 -10.24 2.07 -5.54
N HIS A 5 -10.24 3.38 -5.72
CA HIS A 5 -9.03 4.16 -5.92
C HIS A 5 -8.66 4.83 -4.61
N ALA A 6 -7.41 4.66 -4.19
CA ALA A 6 -6.90 5.23 -2.96
C ALA A 6 -5.64 6.05 -3.22
N THR A 7 -5.40 7.00 -2.33
CA THR A 7 -4.24 7.88 -2.38
C THR A 7 -3.58 7.94 -1.01
N ILE A 8 -2.26 7.78 -0.98
CA ILE A 8 -1.46 7.96 0.23
C ILE A 8 -0.55 9.16 0.02
N LEU A 9 -0.64 10.14 0.92
CA LEU A 9 0.37 11.19 1.06
C LEU A 9 1.54 10.65 1.87
N GLY A 10 2.74 10.76 1.30
CA GLY A 10 3.94 10.27 1.94
C GLY A 10 4.21 10.95 3.29
N PRO A 11 4.73 10.20 4.28
CA PRO A 11 4.98 10.74 5.62
C PRO A 11 6.07 11.82 5.61
N PRO A 12 5.97 12.85 6.46
CA PRO A 12 6.99 13.88 6.59
C PRO A 12 8.30 13.29 7.14
N HIS A 13 9.41 14.00 6.93
CA HIS A 13 10.74 13.59 7.39
C HIS A 13 11.20 12.22 6.87
N SER A 14 10.79 11.89 5.64
CA SER A 14 11.13 10.66 4.93
C SER A 14 11.41 10.95 3.45
N VAL A 15 12.02 10.00 2.75
CA VAL A 15 12.19 10.02 1.27
C VAL A 15 10.85 10.04 0.50
N HIS A 16 9.73 9.84 1.19
CA HIS A 16 8.40 9.90 0.63
C HIS A 16 7.71 11.26 0.85
N GLU A 17 8.34 12.19 1.59
CA GLU A 17 7.76 13.50 1.88
C GLU A 17 7.40 14.27 0.61
N ASN A 18 6.24 14.94 0.62
CA ASN A 18 5.65 15.67 -0.51
C ASN A 18 5.29 14.82 -1.74
N ARG A 19 5.35 13.49 -1.66
CA ARG A 19 4.96 12.59 -2.76
C ARG A 19 3.54 12.06 -2.58
N ILE A 20 2.83 11.93 -3.69
CA ILE A 20 1.48 11.37 -3.75
C ILE A 20 1.54 9.99 -4.43
N TYR A 21 1.07 8.95 -3.74
CA TYR A 21 1.01 7.58 -4.27
C TYR A 21 -0.43 7.18 -4.54
N SER A 22 -0.72 6.80 -5.77
CA SER A 22 -2.02 6.25 -6.17
C SER A 22 -2.00 4.73 -6.09
N LEU A 23 -3.09 4.14 -5.61
CA LEU A 23 -3.29 2.70 -5.48
C LEU A 23 -4.68 2.31 -5.98
N LYS A 24 -4.79 1.06 -6.42
CA LYS A 24 -6.03 0.36 -6.69
C LYS A 24 -6.24 -0.70 -5.62
N ILE A 25 -7.46 -0.77 -5.12
CA ILE A 25 -7.87 -1.77 -4.14
C ILE A 25 -9.07 -2.52 -4.72
N TYR A 26 -9.00 -3.84 -4.65
CA TYR A 26 -10.06 -4.74 -5.06
C TYR A 26 -10.61 -5.52 -3.86
N CYS A 27 -11.87 -5.27 -3.53
CA CYS A 27 -12.65 -6.03 -2.57
C CYS A 27 -13.32 -7.19 -3.31
N GLY A 28 -12.77 -8.40 -3.16
CA GLY A 28 -13.33 -9.62 -3.74
C GLY A 28 -14.68 -10.00 -3.13
N GLU A 29 -15.29 -11.08 -3.64
CA GLU A 29 -16.61 -11.55 -3.20
C GLU A 29 -16.63 -11.93 -1.71
N SER A 30 -15.51 -12.41 -1.18
CA SER A 30 -15.38 -12.79 0.23
C SER A 30 -15.00 -11.63 1.14
N TYR A 31 -14.89 -10.39 0.65
CA TYR A 31 -14.63 -9.24 1.53
C TYR A 31 -15.90 -8.89 2.33
N PRO A 32 -15.83 -8.64 3.65
CA PRO A 32 -14.63 -8.43 4.47
C PRO A 32 -14.10 -9.68 5.21
N ASP A 33 -14.62 -10.88 4.96
CA ASP A 33 -14.11 -12.10 5.60
C ASP A 33 -12.70 -12.49 5.11
N ALA A 34 -12.37 -12.14 3.85
CA ALA A 34 -11.03 -12.21 3.27
C ALA A 34 -10.44 -10.80 3.02
N PRO A 35 -9.10 -10.65 3.03
CA PRO A 35 -8.45 -9.37 2.79
C PRO A 35 -8.68 -8.85 1.36
N PRO A 36 -8.67 -7.53 1.15
CA PRO A 36 -8.69 -6.94 -0.17
C PRO A 36 -7.34 -7.16 -0.88
N THR A 37 -7.35 -7.13 -2.20
CA THR A 37 -6.11 -7.07 -2.99
C THR A 37 -5.71 -5.61 -3.20
N VAL A 38 -4.44 -5.28 -2.96
CA VAL A 38 -3.92 -3.91 -3.12
C VAL A 38 -2.79 -3.88 -4.13
N GLN A 39 -2.83 -2.90 -5.02
CA GLN A 39 -1.81 -2.66 -6.02
C GLN A 39 -1.51 -1.18 -6.13
N PHE A 40 -0.24 -0.81 -6.00
CA PHE A 40 0.23 0.52 -6.31
C PHE A 40 0.17 0.77 -7.82
N VAL A 41 -0.35 1.94 -8.19
CA VAL A 41 -0.25 2.48 -9.54
C VAL A 41 1.06 3.27 -9.66
N SER A 42 1.35 4.12 -8.68
CA SER A 42 2.60 4.87 -8.59
C SER A 42 3.75 3.93 -8.19
N ARG A 43 4.90 4.00 -8.87
CA ARG A 43 6.07 3.22 -8.47
C ARG A 43 6.54 3.63 -7.09
N ILE A 44 6.81 2.60 -6.28
CA ILE A 44 7.31 2.74 -4.92
C ILE A 44 8.27 1.60 -4.62
N ASN A 45 9.30 1.88 -3.84
CA ASN A 45 10.19 0.87 -3.29
C ASN A 45 9.85 0.65 -1.82
N LEU A 46 9.10 -0.41 -1.52
CA LEU A 46 8.79 -0.88 -0.18
C LEU A 46 8.96 -2.39 -0.09
N PRO A 47 9.36 -2.94 1.07
CA PRO A 47 9.51 -4.38 1.26
C PRO A 47 8.22 -5.17 1.01
N SER A 48 7.06 -4.61 1.36
CA SER A 48 5.76 -5.25 1.15
C SER A 48 5.24 -5.21 -0.29
N VAL A 49 5.89 -4.47 -1.19
CA VAL A 49 5.41 -4.22 -2.56
C VAL A 49 6.30 -4.94 -3.56
N ASN A 50 5.69 -5.69 -4.48
CA ASN A 50 6.40 -6.32 -5.57
C ASN A 50 6.92 -5.24 -6.55
N PRO A 51 8.23 -5.17 -6.82
CA PRO A 51 8.84 -4.09 -7.60
C PRO A 51 8.56 -4.18 -9.11
N GLN A 52 7.99 -5.28 -9.61
CA GLN A 52 7.69 -5.44 -11.03
C GLN A 52 6.26 -5.00 -11.38
N ASN A 53 5.29 -5.25 -10.49
CA ASN A 53 3.87 -5.04 -10.79
C ASN A 53 3.12 -4.18 -9.76
N GLY A 54 3.78 -3.75 -8.67
CA GLY A 54 3.18 -2.90 -7.64
C GLY A 54 2.19 -3.60 -6.72
N LYS A 55 2.00 -4.92 -6.82
CA LYS A 55 1.11 -5.67 -5.92
C LYS A 55 1.69 -5.73 -4.52
N VAL A 56 0.86 -5.48 -3.52
CA VAL A 56 1.21 -5.67 -2.11
C VAL A 56 1.14 -7.16 -1.80
N GLU A 57 2.22 -7.73 -1.27
CA GLU A 57 2.28 -9.13 -0.86
C GLU A 57 1.63 -9.31 0.52
N PRO A 58 0.53 -10.07 0.67
CA PRO A 58 -0.17 -10.20 1.95
C PRO A 58 0.72 -10.73 3.08
N SER A 59 1.66 -11.62 2.79
CA SER A 59 2.60 -12.18 3.75
C SER A 59 3.58 -11.15 4.33
N ARG A 60 3.78 -10.02 3.65
CA ARG A 60 4.73 -8.97 4.04
C ARG A 60 4.10 -7.79 4.75
N LEU A 61 2.77 -7.67 4.71
CA LEU A 61 2.02 -6.64 5.42
C LEU A 61 1.17 -7.28 6.52
N GLY A 62 1.49 -7.00 7.78
CA GLY A 62 0.90 -7.71 8.93
C GLY A 62 -0.64 -7.70 8.96
N CYS A 63 -1.27 -6.58 8.59
CA CYS A 63 -2.74 -6.48 8.57
C CYS A 63 -3.39 -7.35 7.48
N LEU A 64 -2.68 -7.66 6.39
CA LEU A 64 -3.15 -8.56 5.34
C LEU A 64 -2.82 -10.03 5.66
N ALA A 65 -1.66 -10.30 6.27
CA ALA A 65 -1.25 -11.64 6.68
C ALA A 65 -2.17 -12.22 7.76
N GLN A 66 -2.60 -11.38 8.71
CA GLN A 66 -3.49 -11.74 9.81
C GLN A 66 -4.80 -10.96 9.70
N TRP A 67 -5.41 -11.01 8.51
CA TRP A 67 -6.63 -10.27 8.22
C TRP A 67 -7.74 -10.61 9.23
N ARG A 68 -8.42 -9.56 9.70
CA ARG A 68 -9.60 -9.65 10.56
C ARG A 68 -10.74 -8.92 9.88
N ARG A 69 -11.94 -9.49 9.94
CA ARG A 69 -13.16 -8.88 9.42
C ARG A 69 -13.44 -7.46 9.97
N SER A 70 -12.89 -7.13 11.13
CA SER A 70 -12.97 -5.79 11.73
C SER A 70 -12.08 -4.74 11.05
N TYR A 71 -11.13 -5.15 10.21
CA TYR A 71 -10.27 -4.23 9.47
C TYR A 71 -10.97 -3.65 8.26
N SER A 72 -10.56 -2.44 7.90
CA SER A 72 -11.12 -1.67 6.78
C SER A 72 -10.02 -1.34 5.78
N LEU A 73 -10.41 -0.73 4.66
CA LEU A 73 -9.45 -0.18 3.69
C LEU A 73 -8.54 0.87 4.33
N GLU A 74 -9.06 1.66 5.27
CA GLU A 74 -8.28 2.62 6.04
C GLU A 74 -7.18 1.94 6.87
N THR A 75 -7.46 0.78 7.46
CA THR A 75 -6.45 -0.01 8.19
C THR A 75 -5.28 -0.36 7.28
N VAL A 76 -5.58 -0.79 6.04
CA VAL A 76 -4.55 -1.15 5.06
C VAL A 76 -3.73 0.06 4.63
N LEU A 77 -4.39 1.19 4.33
CA LEU A 77 -3.71 2.43 3.93
C LEU A 77 -2.84 3.00 5.05
N THR A 78 -3.31 2.91 6.30
CA THR A 78 -2.57 3.40 7.47
C THR A 78 -1.32 2.55 7.72
N GLU A 79 -1.42 1.23 7.60
CA GLU A 79 -0.26 0.33 7.77
C GLU A 79 0.77 0.50 6.64
N LEU A 80 0.32 0.68 5.39
CA LEU A 80 1.24 1.02 4.28
C LEU A 80 1.95 2.35 4.54
N ARG A 81 1.24 3.38 5.00
CA ARG A 81 1.84 4.67 5.36
C ARG A 81 2.81 4.54 6.54
N ARG A 82 2.53 3.67 7.50
CA ARG A 82 3.43 3.37 8.62
C ARG A 82 4.71 2.68 8.16
N GLU A 83 4.61 1.74 7.22
CA GLU A 83 5.79 1.10 6.62
C GLU A 83 6.69 2.13 5.92
N MET A 84 6.11 3.07 5.15
CA MET A 84 6.84 4.20 4.55
C MET A 84 7.57 5.05 5.60
N ALA A 85 6.94 5.29 6.75
CA ALA A 85 7.52 6.10 7.83
C ALA A 85 8.60 5.38 8.64
N THR A 86 8.68 4.04 8.54
CA THR A 86 9.56 3.20 9.36
C THR A 86 10.65 2.56 8.50
N ILE A 87 10.36 1.41 7.90
CA ILE A 87 11.33 0.64 7.11
C ILE A 87 11.63 1.36 5.79
N GLY A 88 10.61 1.96 5.16
CA GLY A 88 10.71 2.71 3.91
C GLY A 88 11.38 4.07 4.05
N ARG A 89 11.57 4.59 5.27
CA ARG A 89 11.88 6.01 5.53
C ARG A 89 13.10 6.55 4.77
N LYS A 90 14.10 5.69 4.56
CA LYS A 90 15.38 6.02 3.91
C LYS A 90 15.65 5.19 2.64
N LEU A 91 14.70 4.38 2.19
CA LEU A 91 14.91 3.53 1.02
C LEU A 91 14.98 4.39 -0.25
N PRO A 92 15.94 4.14 -1.15
CA PRO A 92 16.00 4.87 -2.42
C PRO A 92 14.71 4.64 -3.19
N GLN A 93 14.04 5.72 -3.55
CA GLN A 93 12.76 5.66 -4.26
C GLN A 93 12.95 5.89 -5.76
N PRO A 94 12.09 5.31 -6.60
CA PRO A 94 12.01 5.67 -8.01
C PRO A 94 11.67 7.16 -8.20
N ALA A 95 11.97 7.67 -9.40
CA ALA A 95 11.60 9.02 -9.81
C ALA A 95 10.09 9.25 -9.60
N GLU A 96 9.73 10.44 -9.13
CA GLU A 96 8.34 10.82 -8.92
C GLU A 96 7.55 10.80 -10.23
N GLY A 97 6.26 10.47 -10.16
CA GLY A 97 5.36 10.39 -11.32
C GLY A 97 5.49 9.11 -12.14
N THR A 98 6.42 8.20 -11.83
CA THR A 98 6.52 6.90 -12.52
C THR A 98 5.43 5.94 -12.07
N SER A 99 4.90 5.12 -12.99
CA SER A 99 3.88 4.09 -12.72
C SER A 99 4.37 2.66 -13.03
N PHE A 100 3.72 1.67 -12.42
CA PHE A 100 3.93 0.25 -12.73
C PHE A 100 3.29 -0.13 -14.06
#